data_AF-L5MH00-F1
#
_entry.id   AF-L5MH00-F1
#
_cell.length_a   1.000
_cell.length_b   1.000
_cell.length_c   1.000
_cell.angle_alpha   90.00
_cell.angle_beta   90.00
_cell.angle_gamma   90.00
#
_symmetry.space_group_name_H-M   'P 1'
#
loop_
_entity.id
_entity.type
_entity.pdbx_description
1 polymer ?
#
loop_
_entity_poly.entity_id
_entity_poly.type
_entity_poly.pdbx_seq_one_letter_code
_entity_poly.pdbx_strand_id
1 'polypeptide(L)'
;MADPTPLGLFVADVILDPDTTHPNLLISEDQRSLNCTLERQSLPDNPRRFHDRYCVLGCESFMSGRHFWEVEVGDRKQWNLGVCRENVERKLPVKITPQNGFWTIALFNGHAFQARTDPRCKLTVAKPPKRVGVSLDYERGGGLVL
;
A
#
# COMPACT_ATOMS: atom_id res chain seq x y z
N MET A 1 20.03 15.97 15.25
CA MET A 1 19.21 14.93 15.89
C MET A 1 19.25 13.75 14.93
N ALA A 2 20.05 12.72 15.23
CA ALA A 2 20.26 11.60 14.32
C ALA A 2 19.03 10.69 14.38
N ASP A 3 18.47 10.38 13.22
CA ASP A 3 17.37 9.43 13.05
C ASP A 3 17.84 8.03 13.49
N PRO A 4 17.15 7.34 14.41
CA PRO A 4 17.51 5.98 14.80
C PRO A 4 17.03 5.03 13.71
N THR A 5 17.65 5.05 12.53
CA THR A 5 17.43 3.99 11.55
C THR A 5 17.93 2.69 12.21
N PRO A 6 17.05 1.70 12.48
CA PRO A 6 17.47 0.45 13.10
C PRO A 6 18.52 -0.22 12.22
N LEU A 7 19.60 -0.71 12.83
CA LEU A 7 20.76 -1.27 12.13
C LEU A 7 20.32 -2.28 11.04
N GLY A 8 20.57 -1.92 9.78
CA GLY A 8 20.35 -2.73 8.58
C GLY A 8 18.94 -2.71 7.97
N LEU A 9 18.20 -1.60 8.12
CA LEU A 9 17.02 -1.25 7.32
C LEU A 9 17.45 -0.43 6.09
N PHE A 10 16.96 -0.77 4.90
CA PHE A 10 17.08 0.05 3.69
C PHE A 10 15.88 0.96 3.58
N VAL A 11 16.12 2.28 3.52
CA VAL A 11 15.05 3.25 3.23
C VAL A 11 14.73 3.16 1.74
N ALA A 12 13.54 2.68 1.43
CA ALA A 12 13.05 2.51 0.07
C ALA A 12 12.48 3.83 -0.45
N ASP A 13 12.91 4.24 -1.63
CA ASP A 13 12.31 5.35 -2.35
C ASP A 13 11.15 4.85 -3.21
N VAL A 14 9.94 4.82 -2.62
CA VAL A 14 8.76 4.27 -3.29
C VAL A 14 8.18 5.29 -4.28
N ILE A 15 8.22 4.94 -5.56
CA ILE A 15 7.62 5.67 -6.67
C ILE A 15 6.40 4.89 -7.19
N LEU A 16 5.26 5.55 -7.37
CA LEU A 16 4.00 4.92 -7.79
C LEU A 16 4.01 4.59 -9.29
N ASP A 17 3.66 3.36 -9.66
CA ASP A 17 3.61 2.88 -11.06
C ASP A 17 2.24 3.19 -11.72
N PRO A 18 2.17 4.13 -12.69
CA PRO A 18 0.93 4.48 -13.39
C PRO A 18 0.27 3.33 -14.17
N ASP A 19 1.03 2.31 -14.56
CA ASP A 19 0.48 1.17 -15.29
C ASP A 19 -0.31 0.23 -14.38
N THR A 20 -0.07 0.29 -13.06
CA THR A 20 -0.83 -0.49 -12.07
C THR A 20 -2.09 0.24 -11.61
N THR A 21 -2.12 1.57 -11.74
CA THR A 21 -3.10 2.45 -11.12
C THR A 21 -4.52 2.21 -11.59
N HIS A 22 -5.41 2.06 -10.62
CA HIS A 22 -6.85 2.02 -10.86
C HIS A 22 -7.35 3.33 -11.53
N PRO A 23 -8.22 3.28 -12.54
CA PRO A 23 -8.65 4.48 -13.28
C PRO A 23 -9.36 5.59 -12.48
N ASN A 24 -9.84 5.32 -11.25
CA ASN A 24 -10.38 6.33 -10.34
C ASN A 24 -9.32 6.94 -9.40
N LEU A 25 -8.04 6.72 -9.68
CA LEU A 25 -6.92 7.26 -8.93
C LEU A 25 -6.06 8.14 -9.83
N LEU A 26 -5.68 9.31 -9.34
CA LEU A 26 -4.72 10.22 -9.95
C LEU A 26 -3.40 10.13 -9.19
N ILE A 27 -2.32 9.93 -9.94
CA ILE A 27 -0.96 10.07 -9.43
C ILE A 27 -0.47 11.48 -9.76
N SER A 28 0.25 12.11 -8.84
CA SER A 28 0.93 13.38 -9.07
C SER A 28 2.09 13.23 -10.08
N GLU A 29 2.53 14.35 -10.65
CA GLU A 29 3.64 14.36 -11.63
C GLU A 29 4.93 13.75 -11.08
N ASP A 30 5.21 13.97 -9.79
CA ASP A 30 6.37 13.40 -9.08
C ASP A 30 6.21 11.92 -8.69
N GLN A 31 5.05 11.32 -9.00
CA GLN A 31 4.72 9.92 -8.72
C GLN A 31 4.75 9.54 -7.23
N ARG A 32 4.59 10.50 -6.31
CA ARG A 32 4.64 10.26 -4.86
C ARG A 32 3.30 10.47 -4.14
N SER A 33 2.32 11.05 -4.81
CA SER A 33 1.02 11.36 -4.22
C SER A 33 -0.12 10.71 -4.98
N LEU A 34 -1.17 10.35 -4.24
CA LEU A 34 -2.36 9.71 -4.77
C LEU A 34 -3.62 10.48 -4.35
N ASN A 35 -4.49 10.76 -5.33
CA ASN A 35 -5.82 11.30 -5.09
C ASN A 35 -6.90 10.44 -5.75
N CYS A 36 -8.09 10.42 -5.14
CA CYS A 36 -9.24 9.73 -5.71
C CYS A 36 -10.06 10.70 -6.56
N THR A 37 -10.56 10.24 -7.70
CA THR A 37 -11.49 10.99 -8.53
C THR A 37 -12.87 10.37 -8.49
N LEU A 38 -13.88 11.23 -8.63
CA LEU A 38 -15.27 10.78 -8.81
C LEU A 38 -15.43 10.09 -10.17
N GLU A 39 -14.85 10.69 -11.20
CA GLU A 39 -14.92 10.17 -12.57
C GLU A 39 -13.79 9.18 -12.84
N ARG A 40 -14.14 8.12 -13.57
CA ARG A 40 -13.21 7.12 -14.04
C ARG A 40 -12.42 7.68 -15.22
N GLN A 41 -11.09 7.70 -15.12
CA GLN A 41 -10.24 8.14 -16.21
C GLN A 41 -10.24 7.15 -17.38
N SER A 42 -10.09 7.67 -18.60
CA SER A 42 -9.90 6.85 -19.80
C SER A 42 -8.41 6.48 -19.92
N LEU A 43 -8.02 5.39 -19.27
CA LEU A 43 -6.67 4.84 -19.32
C LEU A 43 -6.63 3.56 -20.18
N PRO A 44 -5.55 3.31 -20.92
CA PRO A 44 -5.41 2.06 -21.67
C PRO A 44 -5.41 0.88 -20.70
N ASP A 45 -6.16 -0.16 -21.03
CA ASP A 45 -6.13 -1.39 -20.24
C ASP A 45 -4.83 -2.15 -20.51
N ASN A 46 -4.24 -2.69 -19.45
CA ASN A 46 -3.05 -3.53 -19.50
C ASN A 46 -3.14 -4.57 -18.39
N PRO A 47 -2.44 -5.72 -18.48
CA PRO A 47 -2.55 -6.79 -17.48
C PRO A 47 -2.16 -6.37 -16.06
N ARG A 48 -1.28 -5.38 -15.91
CA ARG A 48 -0.78 -4.89 -14.62
C ARG A 48 -1.77 -3.96 -13.90
N ARG A 49 -2.74 -3.39 -14.62
CA ARG A 49 -3.70 -2.41 -14.08
C ARG A 49 -4.76 -3.03 -13.18
N PHE A 50 -4.92 -2.48 -11.98
CA PHE A 50 -6.05 -2.81 -11.11
C PHE A 50 -7.37 -2.29 -11.67
N HIS A 51 -8.37 -3.16 -11.76
CA HIS A 51 -9.71 -2.84 -12.26
C HIS A 51 -10.78 -2.83 -11.16
N ASP A 52 -10.70 -3.76 -10.19
CA ASP A 52 -11.68 -3.83 -9.10
C ASP A 52 -11.26 -2.97 -7.90
N ARG A 53 -10.00 -3.10 -7.48
CA ARG A 53 -9.48 -2.47 -6.26
C ARG A 53 -8.87 -1.11 -6.58
N TYR A 54 -9.17 -0.12 -5.75
CA TYR A 54 -8.64 1.25 -5.86
C TYR A 54 -7.21 1.23 -5.31
N CYS A 55 -6.31 0.61 -6.08
CA CYS A 55 -4.94 0.34 -5.72
C CYS A 55 -3.98 0.89 -6.79
N VAL A 56 -2.75 1.10 -6.33
CA VAL A 56 -1.57 1.44 -7.11
C VAL A 56 -0.39 0.78 -6.39
N LEU A 57 0.60 0.28 -7.13
CA LEU A 57 1.81 -0.32 -6.57
C LEU A 57 3.00 0.63 -6.72
N GLY A 58 4.07 0.32 -5.98
CA GLY A 58 5.38 0.88 -6.28
C GLY A 58 5.96 0.29 -7.57
N CYS A 59 6.89 1.01 -8.20
CA CYS A 59 7.60 0.54 -9.38
C CYS A 59 8.54 -0.64 -9.08
N GLU A 60 9.12 -0.68 -7.88
CA GLU A 60 10.09 -1.71 -7.50
C GLU A 60 9.46 -2.80 -6.63
N SER A 61 9.91 -4.04 -6.85
CA SER A 61 9.60 -5.20 -6.02
C SER A 61 10.77 -5.55 -5.11
N PHE A 62 10.47 -6.11 -3.94
CA PHE A 62 11.49 -6.60 -3.02
C PHE A 62 11.55 -8.12 -3.02
N MET A 63 12.75 -8.66 -3.15
CA MET A 63 13.01 -10.11 -3.18
C MET A 63 13.97 -10.58 -2.06
N SER A 64 14.50 -9.66 -1.26
CA SER A 64 15.37 -9.96 -0.12
C SER A 64 15.53 -8.72 0.76
N GLY A 65 16.09 -8.90 1.95
CA GLY A 65 16.50 -7.80 2.84
C GLY A 65 15.37 -7.16 3.64
N ARG A 66 15.68 -6.01 4.25
CA ARG A 66 14.77 -5.25 5.11
C ARG A 66 14.56 -3.86 4.54
N HIS A 67 13.32 -3.51 4.23
CA HIS A 67 12.96 -2.26 3.57
C HIS A 67 12.00 -1.46 4.43
N PHE A 68 12.07 -0.14 4.30
CA PHE A 68 11.19 0.77 5.01
C PHE A 68 10.88 2.01 4.20
N TRP A 69 9.63 2.43 4.25
CA TRP A 69 9.21 3.71 3.71
C TRP A 69 8.12 4.29 4.59
N GLU A 70 7.95 5.60 4.49
CA GLU A 70 6.88 6.30 5.17
C GLU A 70 5.87 6.83 4.17
N VAL A 71 4.59 6.80 4.57
CA VAL A 71 3.50 7.39 3.79
C VAL A 71 2.82 8.46 4.64
N GLU A 72 2.74 9.67 4.09
CA GLU A 72 1.95 10.74 4.69
C GLU A 72 0.46 10.52 4.40
N VAL A 73 -0.32 10.33 5.45
CA VAL A 73 -1.78 10.09 5.38
C VAL A 73 -2.60 11.32 5.80
N GLY A 74 -1.97 12.30 6.45
CA GLY A 74 -2.60 13.58 6.80
C GLY A 74 -3.89 13.43 7.61
N ASP A 75 -4.93 14.17 7.23
CA ASP A 75 -6.28 14.11 7.81
C ASP A 75 -7.24 13.15 7.07
N ARG A 76 -6.71 12.31 6.17
CA ARG A 76 -7.57 11.43 5.36
C ARG A 76 -8.33 10.47 6.25
N LYS A 77 -9.65 10.41 6.06
CA LYS A 77 -10.56 9.55 6.82
C LYS A 77 -10.59 8.11 6.32
N GLN A 78 -9.99 7.85 5.16
CA GLN A 78 -9.94 6.54 4.55
C GLN A 78 -8.64 6.35 3.76
N TRP A 79 -7.96 5.24 4.01
CA TRP A 79 -6.78 4.80 3.29
C TRP A 79 -6.52 3.32 3.59
N ASN A 80 -5.73 2.68 2.73
CA ASN A 80 -5.24 1.32 2.90
C ASN A 80 -3.79 1.29 2.42
N LEU A 81 -2.88 0.75 3.23
CA LEU A 81 -1.43 0.81 3.02
C LEU A 81 -0.79 -0.51 3.44
N GLY A 82 0.23 -0.96 2.72
CA GLY A 82 0.96 -2.17 3.04
C GLY A 82 1.70 -2.72 1.83
N VAL A 83 1.78 -4.04 1.75
CA VAL A 83 2.52 -4.77 0.71
C VAL A 83 1.67 -5.87 0.09
N CYS A 84 1.97 -6.25 -1.15
CA CYS A 84 1.31 -7.36 -1.82
C CYS A 84 2.24 -8.19 -2.72
N ARG A 85 1.93 -9.48 -2.87
CA ARG A 85 2.67 -10.32 -3.82
C ARG A 85 2.56 -9.77 -5.24
N GLU A 86 3.60 -9.95 -6.04
CA GLU A 86 3.62 -9.45 -7.43
C GLU A 86 2.47 -10.03 -8.27
N ASN A 87 2.10 -11.29 -8.00
CA ASN A 87 1.11 -12.06 -8.75
C ASN A 87 -0.31 -11.99 -8.18
N VAL A 88 -0.66 -10.96 -7.40
CA VAL A 88 -2.04 -10.77 -6.94
C VAL A 88 -3.01 -10.58 -8.11
N GLU A 89 -4.26 -11.02 -7.91
CA GLU A 89 -5.35 -10.79 -8.86
C GLU A 89 -5.67 -9.29 -8.96
N ARG A 90 -5.66 -8.75 -10.18
CA ARG A 90 -5.80 -7.31 -10.46
C ARG A 90 -7.10 -6.96 -11.19
N LYS A 91 -7.74 -7.94 -11.82
CA LYS A 91 -8.93 -7.76 -12.67
C LYS A 91 -10.20 -8.15 -11.94
N LEU A 92 -10.20 -9.31 -11.28
CA LEU A 92 -11.40 -9.84 -10.64
C LEU A 92 -11.55 -9.38 -9.18
N PRO A 93 -12.78 -9.32 -8.65
CA PRO A 93 -13.01 -8.99 -7.25
C PRO A 93 -12.44 -10.06 -6.31
N VAL A 94 -11.39 -9.70 -5.56
CA VAL A 94 -10.79 -10.56 -4.52
C VAL A 94 -10.69 -9.85 -3.20
N LYS A 95 -10.82 -10.58 -2.08
CA LYS A 95 -10.68 -10.00 -0.74
C LYS A 95 -9.22 -9.58 -0.51
N ILE A 96 -8.97 -8.33 -0.10
CA ILE A 96 -7.67 -7.88 0.40
C ILE A 96 -7.39 -8.59 1.72
N THR A 97 -6.60 -9.67 1.67
CA THR A 97 -6.24 -10.57 2.76
C THR A 97 -4.88 -11.24 2.49
N PRO A 98 -4.17 -11.73 3.53
CA PRO A 98 -2.91 -12.45 3.35
C PRO A 98 -3.03 -13.68 2.44
N GLN A 99 -4.16 -14.39 2.49
CA GLN A 99 -4.44 -15.56 1.66
C GLN A 99 -4.42 -15.22 0.16
N ASN A 100 -4.86 -14.02 -0.19
CA ASN A 100 -4.83 -13.50 -1.56
C ASN A 100 -3.58 -12.66 -1.84
N GLY A 101 -2.56 -12.74 -0.97
CA GLY A 101 -1.28 -12.06 -1.19
C GLY A 101 -1.24 -10.60 -0.76
N PHE A 102 -2.09 -10.15 0.17
CA PHE A 102 -2.07 -8.76 0.66
C PHE A 102 -1.83 -8.68 2.18
N TRP A 103 -0.86 -7.87 2.60
CA TRP A 103 -0.59 -7.56 4.01
C TRP A 103 -0.71 -6.06 4.20
N THR A 104 -1.91 -5.62 4.56
CA THR A 104 -2.22 -4.19 4.64
C THR A 104 -2.97 -3.82 5.92
N ILE A 105 -2.82 -2.55 6.29
CA ILE A 105 -3.61 -1.88 7.32
C ILE A 105 -4.46 -0.80 6.69
N ALA A 106 -5.65 -0.58 7.23
CA ALA A 106 -6.59 0.38 6.70
C ALA A 106 -7.23 1.22 7.79
N LEU A 107 -7.57 2.45 7.43
CA LEU A 107 -8.42 3.35 8.20
C LEU A 107 -9.77 3.48 7.49
N PHE A 108 -10.86 3.38 8.25
CA PHE A 108 -12.21 3.67 7.78
C PHE A 108 -12.89 4.69 8.68
N ASN A 109 -13.71 5.56 8.08
CA ASN A 109 -14.51 6.58 8.77
C ASN A 109 -13.71 7.48 9.73
N GLY A 110 -12.40 7.63 9.49
CA GLY A 110 -11.48 8.47 10.27
C GLY A 110 -11.06 7.92 11.63
N HIS A 111 -11.56 6.76 12.07
CA HIS A 111 -11.24 6.22 13.40
C HIS A 111 -11.15 4.70 13.49
N ALA A 112 -11.68 3.95 12.52
CA ALA A 112 -11.69 2.49 12.56
C ALA A 112 -10.44 1.92 11.87
N PHE A 113 -9.36 1.74 12.64
CA PHE A 113 -8.14 1.09 12.18
C PHE A 113 -8.28 -0.44 12.18
N GLN A 114 -7.85 -1.09 11.11
CA GLN A 114 -7.96 -2.54 10.97
C GLN A 114 -6.76 -3.11 10.20
N ALA A 115 -6.24 -4.24 10.64
CA ALA A 115 -5.40 -5.10 9.81
C ALA A 115 -6.30 -5.96 8.92
N ARG A 116 -5.92 -6.10 7.64
CA ARG A 116 -6.70 -6.80 6.62
C ARG A 116 -6.53 -8.32 6.68
N THR A 117 -6.59 -8.90 7.87
CA THR A 117 -6.62 -10.36 8.09
C THR A 117 -8.01 -10.95 7.77
N ASP A 118 -8.12 -12.27 7.72
CA ASP A 118 -9.41 -12.99 7.71
C ASP A 118 -9.51 -13.90 8.96
N PRO A 119 -10.37 -13.59 9.95
CA PRO A 119 -11.23 -12.43 10.04
C PRO A 119 -10.44 -11.12 10.25
N ARG A 120 -11.07 -9.97 9.99
CA ARG A 120 -10.43 -8.65 10.15
C ARG A 120 -10.07 -8.40 11.61
N CYS A 121 -8.85 -7.96 11.85
CA CYS A 121 -8.38 -7.61 13.19
C CYS A 121 -8.52 -6.09 13.41
N LYS A 122 -9.25 -5.68 14.45
CA LYS A 122 -9.36 -4.27 14.84
C LYS A 122 -8.09 -3.83 15.56
N LEU A 123 -7.60 -2.65 15.22
CA LEU A 123 -6.41 -2.07 15.83
C LEU A 123 -6.82 -0.90 16.72
N THR A 124 -6.37 -0.90 17.96
CA THR A 124 -6.54 0.23 18.87
C THR A 124 -5.36 1.17 18.71
N VAL A 125 -5.62 2.37 18.19
CA VAL A 125 -4.61 3.41 17.99
C VAL A 125 -5.00 4.60 18.88
N ALA A 126 -4.13 4.95 19.83
CA ALA A 126 -4.42 5.99 20.82
C ALA A 126 -4.60 7.38 20.20
N LYS A 127 -3.84 7.70 19.16
CA LYS A 127 -3.91 8.96 18.41
C LYS A 127 -3.79 8.67 16.91
N PRO A 128 -4.72 9.15 16.07
CA PRO A 128 -4.64 8.96 14.63
C PRO A 128 -3.31 9.51 14.07
N PRO A 129 -2.50 8.68 13.38
CA PRO A 129 -1.22 9.12 12.84
C PRO A 129 -1.42 10.00 11.60
N LYS A 130 -0.51 10.97 11.41
CA LYS A 130 -0.36 11.74 10.16
C LYS A 130 0.56 11.07 9.15
N ARG A 131 1.40 10.17 9.63
CA ARG A 131 2.38 9.42 8.85
C ARG A 131 2.43 7.99 9.34
N VAL A 132 2.52 7.06 8.41
CA VAL A 132 2.56 5.63 8.67
C VAL A 132 3.83 5.07 8.07
N GLY A 133 4.69 4.50 8.91
CA GLY A 133 5.86 3.75 8.46
C GLY A 133 5.46 2.31 8.11
N VAL A 134 5.92 1.82 6.96
CA VAL A 134 5.79 0.43 6.56
C VAL A 134 7.17 -0.19 6.55
N SER A 135 7.32 -1.31 7.25
CA SER A 135 8.58 -2.07 7.27
C SER A 135 8.32 -3.47 6.75
N LEU A 136 9.16 -3.90 5.81
CA LEU A 136 9.21 -5.24 5.28
C LEU A 136 10.53 -5.89 5.72
N ASP A 137 10.45 -7.08 6.30
CA ASP A 137 11.60 -7.95 6.54
C ASP A 137 11.37 -9.24 5.76
N TYR A 138 11.99 -9.36 4.58
CA TYR A 138 11.72 -10.47 3.66
C TYR A 138 12.23 -11.80 4.22
N GLU A 139 13.40 -11.79 4.86
CA GLU A 139 14.07 -12.98 5.37
C GLU A 139 13.37 -13.55 6.61
N ARG A 140 12.81 -12.69 7.45
CA ARG A 140 11.99 -13.13 8.59
C ARG A 140 10.53 -13.39 8.22
N GLY A 141 10.07 -12.83 7.09
CA GLY A 141 8.66 -12.78 6.71
C GLY A 141 8.22 -13.81 5.66
N GLY A 142 9.15 -14.51 5.00
CA GLY A 142 8.81 -15.52 3.98
C GLY A 142 8.09 -14.92 2.77
N GLY A 143 8.87 -14.40 1.81
CA GLY A 143 8.42 -14.27 0.42
C GLY A 143 7.28 -13.30 0.14
N LEU A 144 7.43 -11.99 0.42
CA LEU A 144 6.44 -10.96 0.13
C LEU A 144 7.01 -9.85 -0.77
N VAL A 145 6.26 -9.44 -1.80
CA VAL A 145 6.59 -8.34 -2.73
C VAL A 145 5.77 -7.08 -2.33
N LEU A 146 6.02 -5.91 -2.94
CA LEU A 146 5.31 -4.65 -2.71
C LEU A 146 4.01 -4.51 -3.51
#